data_AF-A0A367F108-F1
#
_entry.id   AF-A0A367F108-F1
#
_cell.length_a   1.000
_cell.length_b   1.000
_cell.length_c   1.000
_cell.angle_alpha   90.00
_cell.angle_beta   90.00
_cell.angle_gamma   90.00
#
_symmetry.space_group_name_H-M   'P 1'
#
loop_
_entity.id
_entity.type
_entity.pdbx_description
1 polymer ?
#
loop_
_entity_poly.entity_id
_entity_poly.type
_entity_poly.pdbx_seq_one_letter_code
_entity_poly.pdbx_strand_id
1 'polypeptide(L)'
;MLAAMSVTPSPPSVQDAATVAGATRCAAPRARGDACPGALRLHHADDGALARVRVPGGVLDAAQAEALAAAALHLGDGALHLTSRGNLQLRGLEARSAEELGRLLEAARLLPSAPHERVRNIVASPLSGLDGGGRRDVRPWLVELDRLLCASEDASELSGRFLFALDDGRGDVSSLGADVTLLALDDGAALLRPGGHGHGHEGERAAGEGDALHVPDALAPLAALAAAEAFVDAVRAYGERAWRIGDLPPEARGSVLRRTAERVGPAARTVPFPPSPARSAAAPPEGPAPGLVRAVDGSGAAAGHGVALSVLAPLGRLDGDQWRLLARTARHAGTGELRVTPWRGVVVPGVADEAAEAALAALGDAGLVTRPASPWRGVGACTGRPGCGKALADVRTDAAAGVAQAAAHTTGDASGHRDELPVYWSGCARRCGRPRGDHVDVVAEAEGYRVTTVPADPAQKPASTPPAPCVPYDDARTQLAAAVATARGHTRARPAPPRPAPPRPDEPTSDATR
;
A
#
# COMPACT_ATOMS: atom_id res chain seq x y z
N MET A 1 -9.81 64.09 -2.00
CA MET A 1 -10.92 64.04 -1.01
C MET A 1 -11.78 62.83 -1.38
N LEU A 2 -11.63 61.71 -0.66
CA LEU A 2 -12.60 61.18 0.34
C LEU A 2 -13.86 60.62 -0.35
N ALA A 3 -14.35 59.39 -0.15
CA ALA A 3 -14.10 58.28 0.77
C ALA A 3 -14.73 57.01 0.13
N ALA A 4 -14.08 55.83 0.08
CA ALA A 4 -14.13 54.73 1.06
C ALA A 4 -15.53 54.26 1.47
N MET A 5 -15.94 53.08 0.97
CA MET A 5 -16.98 52.22 1.57
C MET A 5 -16.39 50.82 1.70
N SER A 6 -15.89 50.53 2.89
CA SER A 6 -15.35 49.24 3.32
C SER A 6 -16.50 48.29 3.66
N VAL A 7 -16.47 47.07 3.12
CA VAL A 7 -17.33 45.97 3.58
C VAL A 7 -16.51 45.11 4.54
N THR A 8 -16.85 45.16 5.81
CA THR A 8 -16.24 44.40 6.90
C THR A 8 -16.67 42.92 6.82
N PRO A 9 -15.76 41.94 6.90
CA PRO A 9 -16.13 40.57 7.15
C PRO A 9 -16.42 40.36 8.65
N SER A 10 -17.52 39.64 8.94
CA SER A 10 -17.91 39.27 10.30
C SER A 10 -16.85 38.41 10.99
N PRO A 11 -16.62 38.58 12.31
CA PRO A 11 -15.65 37.78 13.05
C PRO A 11 -16.16 36.35 13.29
N PRO A 12 -15.26 35.35 13.40
CA PRO A 12 -15.64 34.03 13.88
C PRO A 12 -15.97 34.09 15.38
N SER A 13 -17.09 33.46 15.75
CA SER A 13 -17.57 33.35 17.13
C SER A 13 -16.57 32.57 18.00
N VAL A 14 -16.13 33.21 19.08
CA VAL A 14 -15.31 32.65 20.16
C VAL A 14 -16.24 32.24 21.30
N GLN A 15 -16.34 30.94 21.59
CA GLN A 15 -16.84 30.27 22.80
C GLN A 15 -16.88 28.76 22.44
N ASP A 16 -16.10 27.82 22.99
CA ASP A 16 -15.60 27.69 24.35
C ASP A 16 -14.15 27.20 24.41
N ALA A 17 -13.33 27.94 25.13
CA ALA A 17 -12.10 27.43 25.75
C ALA A 17 -12.47 26.97 27.17
N ALA A 18 -12.57 25.66 27.38
CA ALA A 18 -12.62 25.05 28.70
C ALA A 18 -11.78 23.76 28.72
N THR A 19 -10.62 23.89 29.36
CA THR A 19 -9.97 22.94 30.27
C THR A 19 -9.82 21.47 29.83
N VAL A 20 -8.55 21.10 29.66
CA VAL A 20 -8.00 19.75 29.63
C VAL A 20 -8.26 19.04 30.96
N ALA A 21 -9.10 18.00 30.98
CA ALA A 21 -9.00 16.85 31.88
C ALA A 21 -10.00 15.75 31.47
N GLY A 22 -9.49 14.53 31.25
CA GLY A 22 -10.23 13.26 31.34
C GLY A 22 -11.54 13.15 30.56
N ALA A 23 -11.48 12.78 29.28
CA ALA A 23 -12.65 12.26 28.57
C ALA A 23 -12.26 11.02 27.76
N THR A 24 -12.64 9.86 28.28
CA THR A 24 -12.70 8.57 27.58
C THR A 24 -13.62 8.73 26.37
N ARG A 25 -13.06 8.92 25.17
CA ARG A 25 -13.85 9.13 23.95
C ARG A 25 -14.27 7.78 23.36
N CYS A 26 -15.49 7.34 23.68
CA CYS A 26 -16.21 6.39 22.84
C CYS A 26 -16.31 6.92 21.40
N ALA A 27 -16.12 6.03 20.42
CA ALA A 27 -16.18 6.35 19.00
C ALA A 27 -17.51 7.00 18.63
N ALA A 28 -17.49 8.27 18.25
CA ALA A 28 -18.68 8.96 17.78
C ALA A 28 -19.14 8.34 16.43
N PRO A 29 -20.45 8.09 16.25
CA PRO A 29 -20.97 7.52 15.00
C PRO A 29 -20.71 8.46 13.81
N ARG A 30 -20.03 7.95 12.78
CA ARG A 30 -19.61 8.71 11.59
C ARG A 30 -20.83 9.11 10.72
N ALA A 31 -21.28 10.37 10.78
CA ALA A 31 -22.55 10.86 10.20
C ALA A 31 -22.62 11.01 8.66
N ARG A 32 -21.54 10.75 7.89
CA ARG A 32 -21.53 10.91 6.42
C ARG A 32 -21.33 9.56 5.72
N GLY A 33 -22.02 9.34 4.59
CA GLY A 33 -21.83 8.16 3.74
C GLY A 33 -20.41 8.03 3.17
N ASP A 34 -20.08 6.87 2.59
CA ASP A 34 -18.75 6.63 2.05
C ASP A 34 -18.42 7.62 0.91
N ALA A 35 -17.41 8.44 1.15
CA ALA A 35 -16.92 9.49 0.25
C ALA A 35 -15.66 9.06 -0.52
N CYS A 36 -15.34 7.76 -0.52
CA CYS A 36 -14.23 7.23 -1.29
C CYS A 36 -14.40 7.51 -2.80
N PRO A 37 -13.35 8.00 -3.47
CA PRO A 37 -13.38 8.21 -4.91
C PRO A 37 -13.44 6.86 -5.63
N GLY A 38 -14.18 6.90 -6.73
CA GLY A 38 -14.29 5.88 -7.76
C GLY A 38 -13.85 6.40 -9.12
N ALA A 39 -14.08 5.60 -10.17
CA ALA A 39 -13.90 5.98 -11.57
C ALA A 39 -15.07 6.83 -12.08
N LEU A 40 -16.29 6.50 -11.63
CA LEU A 40 -17.52 7.21 -12.01
C LEU A 40 -17.92 8.26 -10.96
N ARG A 41 -17.54 8.05 -9.69
CA ARG A 41 -17.76 9.00 -8.61
C ARG A 41 -16.48 9.74 -8.23
N LEU A 42 -16.27 10.89 -8.88
CA LEU A 42 -15.11 11.73 -8.64
C LEU A 42 -15.15 12.36 -7.23
N HIS A 43 -13.98 12.61 -6.66
CA HIS A 43 -13.82 13.34 -5.41
C HIS A 43 -13.20 14.71 -5.66
N HIS A 44 -13.80 15.76 -5.12
CA HIS A 44 -13.24 17.11 -5.23
C HIS A 44 -11.98 17.27 -4.37
N ALA A 45 -10.91 17.77 -4.99
CA ALA A 45 -9.70 18.25 -4.33
C ALA A 45 -9.33 19.65 -4.87
N ASP A 46 -8.33 20.27 -4.24
CA ASP A 46 -7.95 21.67 -4.52
C ASP A 46 -7.27 21.85 -5.88
N ASP A 47 -6.67 20.78 -6.42
CA ASP A 47 -6.11 20.75 -7.77
C ASP A 47 -7.09 20.15 -8.79
N GLY A 48 -8.39 20.15 -8.49
CA GLY A 48 -9.42 19.55 -9.34
C GLY A 48 -9.95 18.23 -8.79
N ALA A 49 -10.92 17.66 -9.50
CA ALA A 49 -11.48 16.39 -9.13
C ALA A 49 -10.45 15.26 -9.33
N LEU A 50 -10.59 14.19 -8.56
CA LEU A 50 -9.76 13.00 -8.69
C LEU A 50 -10.62 11.75 -8.85
N ALA A 51 -10.17 10.88 -9.75
CA ALA A 51 -10.72 9.55 -9.96
C ALA A 51 -9.76 8.50 -9.42
N ARG A 52 -10.29 7.35 -9.04
CA ARG A 52 -9.49 6.16 -8.81
C ARG A 52 -9.96 5.05 -9.72
N VAL A 53 -9.06 4.57 -10.56
CA VAL A 53 -9.29 3.39 -11.40
C VAL A 53 -9.02 2.17 -10.55
N ARG A 54 -9.77 1.09 -10.72
CA ARG A 54 -9.55 -0.19 -10.03
C ARG A 54 -8.69 -1.09 -10.94
N VAL A 55 -7.58 -1.60 -10.42
CA VAL A 55 -6.62 -2.42 -11.17
C VAL A 55 -6.32 -3.69 -10.36
N PRO A 56 -7.12 -4.77 -10.50
CA PRO A 56 -6.94 -6.00 -9.73
C PRO A 56 -5.51 -6.53 -9.78
N GLY A 57 -4.91 -6.76 -8.61
CA GLY A 57 -3.52 -7.21 -8.46
C GLY A 57 -2.48 -6.18 -8.90
N GLY A 58 -2.90 -4.97 -9.29
CA GLY A 58 -2.07 -4.00 -9.99
C GLY A 58 -1.75 -4.40 -11.43
N VAL A 59 -2.36 -5.46 -11.97
CA VAL A 59 -2.03 -6.03 -13.28
C VAL A 59 -2.73 -5.24 -14.39
N LEU A 60 -1.96 -4.81 -15.39
CA LEU A 60 -2.41 -4.13 -16.60
C LEU A 60 -1.77 -4.76 -17.82
N ASP A 61 -2.50 -4.87 -18.91
CA ASP A 61 -1.89 -5.03 -20.23
C ASP A 61 -1.36 -3.67 -20.75
N ALA A 62 -0.46 -3.71 -21.72
CA ALA A 62 0.16 -2.50 -22.28
C ALA A 62 -0.87 -1.55 -22.94
N ALA A 63 -1.95 -2.07 -23.51
CA ALA A 63 -2.99 -1.26 -24.12
C ALA A 63 -3.83 -0.52 -23.08
N GLN A 64 -4.15 -1.18 -21.97
CA GLN A 64 -4.77 -0.58 -20.78
C GLN A 64 -3.88 0.53 -20.20
N ALA A 65 -2.58 0.28 -20.10
CA ALA A 65 -1.64 1.30 -19.64
C ALA A 65 -1.58 2.51 -20.59
N GLU A 66 -1.53 2.29 -21.92
CA GLU A 66 -1.58 3.37 -22.91
C GLU A 66 -2.89 4.17 -22.83
N ALA A 67 -4.03 3.50 -22.64
CA ALA A 67 -5.34 4.14 -22.47
C ALA A 67 -5.39 5.04 -21.22
N LEU A 68 -4.79 4.59 -20.12
CA LEU A 68 -4.66 5.40 -18.90
C LEU A 68 -3.76 6.63 -19.10
N ALA A 69 -2.67 6.48 -19.87
CA ALA A 69 -1.82 7.61 -20.24
C ALA A 69 -2.60 8.65 -21.05
N ALA A 70 -3.38 8.19 -22.03
CA ALA A 70 -4.22 9.05 -22.86
C ALA A 70 -5.29 9.76 -22.02
N ALA A 71 -5.97 9.03 -21.13
CA ALA A 71 -6.98 9.61 -20.24
C ALA A 71 -6.38 10.65 -19.28
N ALA A 72 -5.20 10.40 -18.70
CA ALA A 72 -4.51 11.35 -17.82
C ALA A 72 -4.12 12.63 -18.55
N LEU A 73 -3.61 12.53 -19.78
CA LEU A 73 -3.25 13.69 -20.60
C LEU A 73 -4.47 14.48 -21.09
N HIS A 74 -5.54 13.77 -21.46
CA HIS A 74 -6.73 14.37 -22.04
C HIS A 74 -7.61 15.06 -20.99
N LEU A 75 -7.81 14.41 -19.84
CA LEU A 75 -8.80 14.84 -18.84
C LEU A 75 -8.22 15.43 -17.57
N GLY A 76 -6.93 15.19 -17.27
CA GLY A 76 -6.31 15.49 -15.98
C GLY A 76 -5.03 16.31 -16.07
N ASP A 77 -4.18 16.18 -15.05
CA ASP A 77 -2.88 16.87 -14.95
C ASP A 77 -1.76 16.22 -15.79
N GLY A 78 -2.09 15.26 -16.66
CA GLY A 78 -1.13 14.50 -17.45
C GLY A 78 -0.33 13.46 -16.68
N ALA A 79 -0.57 13.27 -15.38
CA ALA A 79 0.15 12.31 -14.55
C ALA A 79 -0.76 11.18 -14.03
N LEU A 80 -0.13 10.05 -13.71
CA LEU A 80 -0.73 8.96 -12.97
C LEU A 80 -0.09 8.86 -11.59
N HIS A 81 -0.93 8.73 -10.58
CA HIS A 81 -0.49 8.62 -9.19
C HIS A 81 -0.70 7.20 -8.68
N LEU A 82 0.41 6.56 -8.28
CA LEU A 82 0.43 5.24 -7.67
C LEU A 82 0.03 5.34 -6.19
N THR A 83 -0.89 4.47 -5.77
CA THR A 83 -1.39 4.46 -4.39
C THR A 83 -0.76 3.35 -3.56
N SER A 84 -0.84 3.46 -2.23
CA SER A 84 -0.36 2.42 -1.29
C SER A 84 -1.19 1.13 -1.29
N ARG A 85 -2.09 0.95 -2.26
CA ARG A 85 -2.95 -0.22 -2.43
C ARG A 85 -2.87 -0.79 -3.87
N GLY A 86 -1.73 -0.59 -4.53
CA GLY A 86 -1.48 -1.13 -5.88
C GLY A 86 -2.45 -0.61 -6.92
N ASN A 87 -2.94 0.62 -6.75
CA ASN A 87 -3.99 1.20 -7.58
C ASN A 87 -3.59 2.55 -8.18
N LEU A 88 -4.31 3.00 -9.21
CA LEU A 88 -4.00 4.24 -9.95
C LEU A 88 -5.01 5.36 -9.70
N GLN A 89 -4.52 6.59 -9.67
CA GLN A 89 -5.33 7.80 -9.56
C GLN A 89 -5.02 8.80 -10.67
N LEU A 90 -6.09 9.34 -11.25
CA LEU A 90 -6.06 10.52 -12.11
C LEU A 90 -6.49 11.72 -11.28
N ARG A 91 -5.80 12.84 -11.46
CA ARG A 91 -6.03 14.10 -10.72
C ARG A 91 -6.05 15.25 -11.72
N GLY A 92 -6.44 16.45 -11.29
CA GLY A 92 -6.61 17.56 -12.24
C GLY A 92 -7.89 17.48 -13.06
N LEU A 93 -8.82 16.57 -12.74
CA LEU A 93 -10.01 16.36 -13.55
C LEU A 93 -10.99 17.52 -13.37
N GLU A 94 -11.61 17.96 -14.45
CA GLU A 94 -12.78 18.82 -14.34
C GLU A 94 -13.97 18.04 -13.75
N ALA A 95 -14.86 18.71 -13.02
CA ALA A 95 -16.02 18.08 -12.37
C ALA A 95 -16.94 17.31 -13.34
N ARG A 96 -16.99 17.73 -14.61
CA ARG A 96 -17.81 17.12 -15.67
C ARG A 96 -17.16 15.89 -16.33
N SER A 97 -15.91 15.56 -16.02
CA SER A 97 -15.14 14.53 -16.74
C SER A 97 -15.55 13.10 -16.40
N ALA A 98 -16.44 12.89 -15.43
CA ALA A 98 -16.79 11.57 -14.92
C ALA A 98 -17.34 10.64 -16.02
N GLU A 99 -18.24 11.15 -16.86
CA GLU A 99 -18.88 10.36 -17.93
C GLU A 99 -17.88 10.00 -19.03
N GLU A 100 -17.07 10.97 -19.48
CA GLU A 100 -16.06 10.74 -20.50
C GLU A 100 -14.95 9.80 -20.01
N LEU A 101 -14.48 9.99 -18.77
CA LEU A 101 -13.54 9.06 -18.14
C LEU A 101 -14.14 7.65 -18.05
N GLY A 102 -15.41 7.54 -17.65
CA GLY A 102 -16.14 6.28 -17.61
C GLY A 102 -16.12 5.55 -18.95
N ARG A 103 -16.47 6.25 -20.06
CA ARG A 103 -16.43 5.70 -21.42
C ARG A 103 -15.03 5.24 -21.84
N LEU A 104 -14.00 6.03 -21.54
CA LEU A 104 -12.61 5.67 -21.87
C LEU A 104 -12.15 4.42 -21.09
N LEU A 105 -12.48 4.32 -19.81
CA LEU A 105 -12.13 3.18 -18.97
C LEU A 105 -12.91 1.93 -19.35
N GLU A 106 -14.19 2.05 -19.69
CA GLU A 106 -15.00 0.95 -20.20
C GLU A 106 -14.45 0.39 -21.51
N ALA A 107 -14.12 1.26 -22.47
CA ALA A 107 -13.49 0.87 -23.73
C ALA A 107 -12.14 0.15 -23.53
N ALA A 108 -11.39 0.54 -22.49
CA ALA A 108 -10.13 -0.11 -22.11
C ALA A 108 -10.30 -1.36 -21.22
N ARG A 109 -11.54 -1.75 -20.86
CA ARG A 109 -11.83 -2.83 -19.91
C ARG A 109 -11.20 -2.62 -18.52
N LEU A 110 -11.20 -1.37 -18.06
CA LEU A 110 -10.72 -0.92 -16.74
C LEU A 110 -11.86 -0.50 -15.81
N LEU A 111 -13.10 -0.69 -16.25
CA LEU A 111 -14.31 -0.46 -15.46
C LEU A 111 -15.06 -1.80 -15.36
N PRO A 112 -15.20 -2.40 -14.15
CA PRO A 112 -15.87 -3.70 -14.00
C PRO A 112 -17.38 -3.59 -14.28
N SER A 113 -18.06 -2.71 -13.55
CA SER A 113 -19.43 -2.26 -13.79
C SER A 113 -19.71 -1.07 -12.88
N ALA A 114 -20.78 -0.31 -13.15
CA ALA A 114 -21.11 0.87 -12.35
C ALA A 114 -21.34 0.56 -10.84
N PRO A 115 -22.02 -0.55 -10.45
CA PRO A 115 -22.15 -0.91 -9.04
C PRO A 115 -20.82 -1.33 -8.39
N HIS A 116 -19.90 -1.90 -9.16
CA HIS A 116 -18.67 -2.50 -8.64
C HIS A 116 -17.44 -1.60 -8.76
N GLU A 117 -17.55 -0.42 -9.37
CA GLU A 117 -16.43 0.50 -9.59
C GLU A 117 -15.75 0.93 -8.27
N ARG A 118 -16.53 0.96 -7.18
CA ARG A 118 -16.07 1.33 -5.83
C ARG A 118 -15.59 0.16 -4.99
N VAL A 119 -15.89 -1.08 -5.39
CA VAL A 119 -15.32 -2.26 -4.75
C VAL A 119 -13.81 -2.13 -4.86
N ARG A 120 -13.16 -1.97 -3.72
CA ARG A 120 -11.76 -1.57 -3.69
C ARG A 120 -10.87 -2.65 -4.28
N ASN A 121 -9.63 -2.22 -4.53
CA ASN A 121 -8.69 -3.03 -5.27
C ASN A 121 -8.37 -4.35 -4.56
N ILE A 122 -8.03 -5.36 -5.33
CA ILE A 122 -7.34 -6.56 -4.86
C ILE A 122 -5.84 -6.27 -4.97
N VAL A 123 -5.08 -6.42 -3.89
CA VAL A 123 -3.62 -6.33 -3.94
C VAL A 123 -3.05 -7.74 -4.03
N ALA A 124 -2.09 -7.97 -4.92
CA ALA A 124 -1.41 -9.26 -5.05
C ALA A 124 0.10 -9.08 -4.93
N SER A 125 0.82 -10.12 -4.50
CA SER A 125 2.30 -10.12 -4.50
C SER A 125 2.82 -9.84 -5.92
N PRO A 126 3.50 -8.69 -6.16
CA PRO A 126 3.82 -8.24 -7.51
C PRO A 126 4.82 -9.14 -8.24
N LEU A 127 5.64 -9.90 -7.52
CA LEU A 127 6.61 -10.84 -8.11
C LEU A 127 6.09 -12.29 -8.20
N SER A 128 4.81 -12.53 -7.88
CA SER A 128 4.22 -13.86 -7.93
C SER A 128 4.38 -14.48 -9.32
N GLY A 129 4.95 -15.68 -9.37
CA GLY A 129 5.25 -16.40 -10.61
C GLY A 129 6.45 -15.88 -11.42
N LEU A 130 7.17 -14.85 -10.97
CA LEU A 130 8.26 -14.23 -11.76
C LEU A 130 9.67 -14.59 -11.28
N ASP A 131 9.87 -14.71 -9.97
CA ASP A 131 11.21 -14.80 -9.37
C ASP A 131 11.48 -16.09 -8.61
N GLY A 132 10.50 -17.00 -8.53
CA GLY A 132 10.60 -18.24 -7.75
C GLY A 132 10.62 -18.03 -6.23
N GLY A 133 10.47 -16.79 -5.73
CA GLY A 133 10.49 -16.48 -4.30
C GLY A 133 9.16 -16.73 -3.58
N GLY A 134 8.08 -16.96 -4.34
CA GLY A 134 6.75 -17.26 -3.83
C GLY A 134 6.49 -18.77 -3.84
N ARG A 135 5.63 -19.23 -2.92
CA ARG A 135 5.18 -20.64 -2.85
C ARG A 135 4.23 -20.99 -4.00
N ARG A 136 3.61 -19.98 -4.60
CA ARG A 136 2.54 -20.12 -5.59
C ARG A 136 2.45 -18.94 -6.55
N ASP A 137 2.03 -19.18 -7.79
CA ASP A 137 1.45 -18.11 -8.62
C ASP A 137 0.00 -17.81 -8.19
N VAL A 138 -0.25 -16.59 -7.69
CA VAL A 138 -1.59 -16.16 -7.21
C VAL A 138 -2.45 -15.56 -8.32
N ARG A 139 -1.96 -15.45 -9.57
CA ARG A 139 -2.76 -14.95 -10.71
C ARG A 139 -4.07 -15.72 -10.91
N PRO A 140 -4.12 -17.06 -10.83
CA PRO A 140 -5.38 -17.78 -10.91
C PRO A 140 -6.38 -17.39 -9.81
N TRP A 141 -5.90 -17.18 -8.58
CA TRP A 141 -6.75 -16.69 -7.49
C TRP A 141 -7.24 -15.27 -7.73
N LEU A 142 -6.39 -14.41 -8.27
CA LEU A 142 -6.73 -13.03 -8.60
C LEU A 142 -7.86 -12.96 -9.62
N VAL A 143 -7.71 -13.67 -10.75
CA VAL A 143 -8.69 -13.67 -11.84
C VAL A 143 -10.03 -14.21 -11.36
N GLU A 144 -10.01 -15.31 -10.62
CA GLU A 144 -11.24 -15.93 -10.13
C GLU A 144 -11.92 -15.08 -9.05
N LEU A 145 -11.17 -14.51 -8.10
CA LEU A 145 -11.74 -13.62 -7.08
C LEU A 145 -12.34 -12.36 -7.72
N ASP A 146 -11.67 -11.77 -8.71
CA ASP A 146 -12.19 -10.61 -9.43
C ASP A 146 -13.52 -10.91 -10.13
N ARG A 147 -13.59 -12.05 -10.82
CA ARG A 147 -14.80 -12.55 -11.47
C ARG A 147 -15.93 -12.77 -10.46
N LEU A 148 -15.64 -13.42 -9.33
CA LEU A 148 -16.61 -13.69 -8.27
C LEU A 148 -17.14 -12.40 -7.63
N LEU A 149 -16.27 -11.43 -7.35
CA LEU A 149 -16.67 -10.14 -6.80
C LEU A 149 -17.57 -9.35 -7.76
N CYS A 150 -17.29 -9.38 -9.06
CA CYS A 150 -18.12 -8.68 -10.05
C CYS A 150 -19.47 -9.37 -10.28
N ALA A 151 -19.61 -10.64 -9.90
CA ALA A 151 -20.85 -11.41 -10.03
C ALA A 151 -21.74 -11.35 -8.77
N SER A 152 -21.22 -10.88 -7.63
CA SER A 152 -21.94 -10.85 -6.35
C SER A 152 -22.62 -9.50 -6.13
N GLU A 153 -23.95 -9.49 -6.03
CA GLU A 153 -24.71 -8.27 -5.72
C GLU A 153 -24.34 -7.69 -4.34
N ASP A 154 -24.13 -8.57 -3.35
CA ASP A 154 -23.72 -8.17 -2.00
C ASP A 154 -22.34 -7.49 -2.00
N ALA A 155 -21.41 -7.96 -2.85
CA ALA A 155 -20.09 -7.35 -2.97
C ALA A 155 -20.16 -5.89 -3.46
N SER A 156 -21.21 -5.48 -4.18
CA SER A 156 -21.40 -4.08 -4.60
C SER A 156 -21.66 -3.13 -3.42
N GLU A 157 -22.09 -3.63 -2.26
CA GLU A 157 -22.27 -2.83 -1.04
C GLU A 157 -20.95 -2.55 -0.30
N LEU A 158 -19.86 -3.22 -0.67
CA LEU A 158 -18.56 -3.03 -0.06
C LEU A 158 -18.10 -1.58 -0.23
N SER A 159 -17.64 -1.00 0.88
CA SER A 159 -17.14 0.36 0.84
C SER A 159 -15.91 0.48 -0.05
N GLY A 160 -15.66 1.71 -0.52
CA GLY A 160 -14.40 2.11 -1.11
C GLY A 160 -13.21 2.06 -0.12
N ARG A 161 -13.28 1.33 0.98
CA ARG A 161 -12.16 1.09 1.89
C ARG A 161 -11.84 -0.39 2.04
N PHE A 162 -12.76 -1.29 1.70
CA PHE A 162 -12.62 -2.73 1.90
C PHE A 162 -11.51 -3.32 1.00
N LEU A 163 -10.43 -3.87 1.56
CA LEU A 163 -9.25 -4.29 0.82
C LEU A 163 -9.08 -5.81 0.84
N PHE A 164 -8.75 -6.39 -0.30
CA PHE A 164 -8.31 -7.79 -0.41
C PHE A 164 -6.80 -7.83 -0.61
N ALA A 165 -6.13 -8.84 -0.05
CA ALA A 165 -4.71 -9.12 -0.27
C ALA A 165 -4.52 -10.60 -0.64
N LEU A 166 -3.76 -10.87 -1.70
CA LEU A 166 -3.37 -12.18 -2.20
C LEU A 166 -1.85 -12.32 -2.09
N ASP A 167 -1.39 -12.96 -1.04
CA ASP A 167 0.02 -13.17 -0.75
C ASP A 167 0.46 -14.55 -1.27
N ASP A 168 1.52 -14.58 -2.06
CA ASP A 168 2.05 -15.80 -2.65
C ASP A 168 2.85 -16.68 -1.67
N GLY A 169 2.82 -16.36 -0.38
CA GLY A 169 3.51 -17.08 0.68
C GLY A 169 4.82 -16.42 1.11
N ARG A 170 5.27 -15.37 0.42
CA ARG A 170 6.48 -14.60 0.76
C ARG A 170 6.29 -13.58 1.88
N GLY A 171 5.04 -13.24 2.19
CA GLY A 171 4.67 -12.35 3.30
C GLY A 171 4.77 -10.86 2.97
N ASP A 172 4.79 -10.47 1.70
CA ASP A 172 4.98 -9.07 1.29
C ASP A 172 3.70 -8.24 1.46
N VAL A 173 2.56 -8.75 0.97
CA VAL A 173 1.28 -8.03 0.97
C VAL A 173 0.38 -8.38 2.16
N SER A 174 0.61 -9.50 2.84
CA SER A 174 -0.13 -9.90 4.06
C SER A 174 0.03 -8.91 5.23
N SER A 175 1.11 -8.13 5.23
CA SER A 175 1.40 -7.03 6.17
C SER A 175 0.56 -5.76 5.92
N LEU A 176 -0.13 -5.65 4.78
CA LEU A 176 -0.90 -4.47 4.38
C LEU A 176 -2.24 -4.33 5.12
N GLY A 177 -2.54 -5.21 6.10
CA GLY A 177 -3.74 -5.14 6.91
C GLY A 177 -5.01 -5.01 6.06
N ALA A 178 -5.14 -5.88 5.06
CA ALA A 178 -6.34 -6.02 4.24
C ALA A 178 -7.50 -6.59 5.08
N ASP A 179 -8.74 -6.35 4.68
CA ASP A 179 -9.90 -6.94 5.36
C ASP A 179 -9.94 -8.45 5.15
N VAL A 180 -9.59 -8.91 3.95
CA VAL A 180 -9.48 -10.33 3.62
C VAL A 180 -8.09 -10.57 3.05
N THR A 181 -7.32 -11.44 3.71
CA THR A 181 -6.00 -11.86 3.23
C THR A 181 -6.03 -13.35 2.91
N LEU A 182 -5.63 -13.73 1.70
CA LEU A 182 -5.24 -15.09 1.34
C LEU A 182 -3.72 -15.19 1.37
N LEU A 183 -3.17 -16.16 2.08
CA LEU A 183 -1.74 -16.47 2.15
C LEU A 183 -1.51 -17.88 1.63
N ALA A 184 -0.71 -18.04 0.58
CA ALA A 184 -0.36 -19.36 0.06
C ALA A 184 0.52 -20.15 1.05
N LEU A 185 0.25 -21.45 1.15
CA LEU A 185 0.94 -22.39 2.03
C LEU A 185 1.74 -23.42 1.22
N ASP A 186 2.66 -24.12 1.89
CA ASP A 186 3.51 -25.15 1.28
C ASP A 186 2.77 -26.41 0.83
N ASP A 187 1.63 -26.69 1.45
CA ASP A 187 0.76 -27.80 1.07
C ASP A 187 -0.14 -27.48 -0.15
N GLY A 188 0.07 -26.31 -0.78
CA GLY A 188 -0.72 -25.81 -1.90
C GLY A 188 -2.05 -25.16 -1.51
N ALA A 189 -2.45 -25.24 -0.24
CA ALA A 189 -3.66 -24.61 0.27
C ALA A 189 -3.48 -23.10 0.49
N ALA A 190 -4.55 -22.45 0.92
CA ALA A 190 -4.55 -21.07 1.35
C ALA A 190 -4.90 -20.95 2.83
N LEU A 191 -4.26 -20.01 3.51
CA LEU A 191 -4.73 -19.51 4.79
C LEU A 191 -5.52 -18.22 4.54
N LEU A 192 -6.82 -18.23 4.83
CA LEU A 192 -7.68 -17.05 4.81
C LEU A 192 -7.73 -16.41 6.20
N ARG A 193 -7.36 -15.14 6.27
CA ARG A 193 -7.50 -14.33 7.48
C ARG A 193 -8.43 -13.13 7.23
N PRO A 194 -9.59 -13.05 7.90
CA PRO A 194 -10.36 -11.84 7.99
C PRO A 194 -9.75 -10.92 9.06
N GLY A 195 -9.69 -9.63 8.80
CA GLY A 195 -9.20 -8.65 9.79
C GLY A 195 -8.30 -7.60 9.17
N GLY A 196 -8.88 -6.43 8.87
CA GLY A 196 -8.14 -5.24 8.53
C GLY A 196 -7.84 -4.43 9.80
N HIS A 197 -6.58 -4.34 10.22
CA HIS A 197 -6.19 -3.37 11.25
C HIS A 197 -6.53 -1.97 10.73
N GLY A 198 -7.50 -1.35 11.39
CA GLY A 198 -8.07 -0.07 11.00
C GLY A 198 -7.00 1.02 10.91
N HIS A 199 -7.23 2.01 10.05
CA HIS A 199 -6.48 3.25 10.11
C HIS A 199 -7.01 4.07 11.30
N GLY A 200 -6.34 3.99 12.46
CA GLY A 200 -6.51 4.96 13.54
C GLY A 200 -6.77 4.37 14.93
N HIS A 201 -6.00 4.90 15.88
CA HIS A 201 -6.17 4.89 17.34
C HIS A 201 -5.84 3.60 18.10
N GLU A 202 -4.69 3.69 18.78
CA GLU A 202 -4.29 3.11 20.06
C GLU A 202 -5.13 1.93 20.58
N GLY A 203 -4.49 0.75 20.60
CA GLY A 203 -4.96 -0.42 21.34
C GLY A 203 -5.61 -1.50 20.47
N GLU A 204 -4.86 -2.11 19.56
CA GLU A 204 -5.28 -3.38 18.96
C GLU A 204 -4.11 -4.37 18.96
N ARG A 205 -4.43 -5.61 19.36
CA ARG A 205 -3.50 -6.71 19.65
C ARG A 205 -2.48 -6.92 18.53
N ALA A 206 -1.27 -7.26 18.95
CA ALA A 206 -0.15 -7.56 18.09
C ALA A 206 -0.56 -8.45 16.92
N ALA A 207 -0.02 -8.15 15.73
CA ALA A 207 -0.08 -9.04 14.58
C ALA A 207 0.46 -10.42 14.99
N GLY A 208 -0.44 -11.38 15.24
CA GLY A 208 -0.01 -12.71 15.68
C GLY A 208 -1.04 -13.54 16.46
N GLU A 209 -2.14 -12.96 16.97
CA GLU A 209 -3.16 -13.72 17.71
C GLU A 209 -4.53 -13.65 17.04
N GLY A 210 -5.04 -14.81 16.62
CA GLY A 210 -6.39 -14.97 16.07
C GLY A 210 -6.56 -16.26 15.30
N ASP A 211 -7.80 -16.66 15.06
CA ASP A 211 -8.14 -17.80 14.21
C ASP A 211 -8.12 -17.39 12.73
N ALA A 212 -7.79 -18.35 11.86
CA ALA A 212 -7.84 -18.25 10.41
C ALA A 212 -8.50 -19.50 9.81
N LEU A 213 -8.79 -19.48 8.52
CA LEU A 213 -9.31 -20.66 7.81
C LEU A 213 -8.24 -21.25 6.92
N HIS A 214 -7.88 -22.51 7.16
CA HIS A 214 -7.19 -23.33 6.18
C HIS A 214 -8.21 -23.77 5.12
N VAL A 215 -7.98 -23.38 3.88
CA VAL A 215 -8.90 -23.58 2.76
C VAL A 215 -8.16 -24.26 1.61
N PRO A 216 -8.69 -25.35 1.02
CA PRO A 216 -8.11 -25.96 -0.16
C PRO A 216 -7.94 -24.95 -1.30
N ASP A 217 -6.90 -25.14 -2.10
CA ASP A 217 -6.56 -24.27 -3.23
C ASP A 217 -7.79 -23.79 -4.03
N ALA A 218 -8.53 -24.74 -4.59
CA ALA A 218 -9.63 -24.49 -5.51
C ALA A 218 -10.76 -23.65 -4.89
N LEU A 219 -10.83 -23.59 -3.55
CA LEU A 219 -11.85 -22.86 -2.81
C LEU A 219 -11.35 -21.51 -2.27
N ALA A 220 -10.06 -21.17 -2.42
CA ALA A 220 -9.49 -19.96 -1.83
C ALA A 220 -10.17 -18.67 -2.33
N PRO A 221 -10.42 -18.47 -3.64
CA PRO A 221 -11.14 -17.28 -4.13
C PRO A 221 -12.59 -17.23 -3.62
N LEU A 222 -13.29 -18.38 -3.60
CA LEU A 222 -14.64 -18.48 -3.06
C LEU A 222 -14.69 -18.11 -1.58
N ALA A 223 -13.72 -18.58 -0.79
CA ALA A 223 -13.63 -18.26 0.62
C ALA A 223 -13.40 -16.76 0.85
N ALA A 224 -12.61 -16.10 -0.01
CA ALA A 224 -12.41 -14.66 0.05
C ALA A 224 -13.69 -13.86 -0.25
N LEU A 225 -14.48 -14.27 -1.25
CA LEU A 225 -15.81 -13.72 -1.50
C LEU A 225 -16.74 -13.96 -0.29
N ALA A 226 -16.78 -15.20 0.21
CA ALA A 226 -17.63 -15.57 1.35
C ALA A 226 -17.31 -14.75 2.61
N ALA A 227 -16.04 -14.37 2.82
CA ALA A 227 -15.65 -13.48 3.90
C ALA A 227 -16.14 -12.03 3.70
N ALA A 228 -16.17 -11.55 2.46
CA ALA A 228 -16.72 -10.24 2.14
C ALA A 228 -18.25 -10.20 2.32
N GLU A 229 -18.96 -11.23 1.86
CA GLU A 229 -20.42 -11.37 2.07
C GLU A 229 -20.75 -11.56 3.55
N ALA A 230 -19.94 -12.31 4.30
CA ALA A 230 -20.06 -12.42 5.76
C ALA A 230 -19.88 -11.07 6.47
N PHE A 231 -19.02 -10.20 5.97
CA PHE A 231 -18.88 -8.84 6.46
C PHE A 231 -20.13 -8.00 6.17
N VAL A 232 -20.66 -8.06 4.94
CA VAL A 232 -21.90 -7.34 4.55
C VAL A 232 -23.08 -7.77 5.43
N ASP A 233 -23.25 -9.08 5.67
CA ASP A 233 -24.23 -9.61 6.62
C ASP A 233 -24.05 -9.06 8.03
N ALA A 234 -22.81 -9.02 8.52
CA ALA A 234 -22.52 -8.49 9.85
C ALA A 234 -22.87 -7.00 9.93
N VAL A 235 -22.59 -6.21 8.89
CA VAL A 235 -23.00 -4.80 8.80
C VAL A 235 -24.53 -4.67 8.87
N ARG A 236 -25.25 -5.46 8.08
CA ARG A 236 -26.72 -5.46 8.03
C ARG A 236 -27.34 -5.87 9.38
N ALA A 237 -26.78 -6.90 10.02
CA ALA A 237 -27.30 -7.46 11.27
C ALA A 237 -27.04 -6.57 12.50
N TYR A 238 -25.88 -5.89 12.56
CA TYR A 238 -25.49 -5.07 13.71
C TYR A 238 -25.82 -3.58 13.54
N GLY A 239 -26.34 -3.15 12.39
CA GLY A 239 -26.85 -1.79 12.16
C GLY A 239 -25.78 -0.70 12.14
N GLU A 240 -24.51 -1.07 12.08
CA GLU A 240 -23.39 -0.13 12.15
C GLU A 240 -22.92 0.35 10.77
N ARG A 241 -22.46 1.60 10.69
CA ARG A 241 -21.74 2.11 9.49
C ARG A 241 -20.28 1.67 9.53
N ALA A 242 -20.02 0.38 9.37
CA ALA A 242 -18.68 -0.17 9.24
C ALA A 242 -18.23 -0.19 7.77
N TRP A 243 -17.00 0.23 7.50
CA TRP A 243 -16.43 0.24 6.14
C TRP A 243 -15.37 -0.84 5.93
N ARG A 244 -14.90 -1.42 7.03
CA ARG A 244 -13.81 -2.39 7.15
C ARG A 244 -14.23 -3.43 8.21
N ILE A 245 -13.68 -4.63 8.15
CA ILE A 245 -13.93 -5.65 9.20
C ILE A 245 -13.46 -5.15 10.57
N GLY A 246 -12.36 -4.39 10.61
CA GLY A 246 -11.86 -3.77 11.85
C GLY A 246 -12.73 -2.64 12.39
N ASP A 247 -13.69 -2.10 11.62
CA ASP A 247 -14.65 -1.12 12.15
C ASP A 247 -15.81 -1.80 12.92
N LEU A 248 -15.99 -3.12 12.80
CA LEU A 248 -17.05 -3.87 13.48
C LEU A 248 -16.74 -4.05 14.98
N PRO A 249 -17.78 -4.13 15.83
CA PRO A 249 -17.61 -4.48 17.24
C PRO A 249 -17.09 -5.93 17.37
N PRO A 250 -16.42 -6.28 18.50
CA PRO A 250 -15.71 -7.54 18.64
C PRO A 250 -16.55 -8.79 18.33
N GLU A 251 -17.80 -8.84 18.76
CA GLU A 251 -18.72 -9.95 18.51
C GLU A 251 -19.10 -10.09 17.03
N ALA A 252 -19.39 -8.98 16.35
CA ALA A 252 -19.70 -8.98 14.92
C ALA A 252 -18.46 -9.36 14.09
N ARG A 253 -17.27 -8.86 14.50
CA ARG A 253 -15.98 -9.19 13.90
C ARG A 253 -15.67 -10.68 14.00
N GLY A 254 -15.87 -11.28 15.17
CA GLY A 254 -15.70 -12.73 15.37
C GLY A 254 -16.68 -13.57 14.54
N SER A 255 -17.87 -13.04 14.24
CA SER A 255 -18.86 -13.73 13.41
C SER A 255 -18.43 -13.88 11.94
N VAL A 256 -17.56 -13.00 11.42
CA VAL A 256 -17.14 -13.01 10.01
C VAL A 256 -16.41 -14.32 9.67
N LEU A 257 -15.42 -14.72 10.47
CA LEU A 257 -14.67 -15.96 10.25
C LEU A 257 -15.60 -17.18 10.32
N ARG A 258 -16.48 -17.25 11.34
CA ARG A 258 -17.44 -18.34 11.51
C ARG A 258 -18.39 -18.46 10.32
N ARG A 259 -19.01 -17.37 9.89
CA ARG A 259 -19.91 -17.33 8.72
C ARG A 259 -19.17 -17.65 7.42
N THR A 260 -17.90 -17.28 7.31
CA THR A 260 -17.06 -17.67 6.17
C THR A 260 -16.89 -19.18 6.13
N ALA A 261 -16.55 -19.81 7.27
CA ALA A 261 -16.41 -21.26 7.37
C ALA A 261 -17.71 -21.99 7.03
N GLU A 262 -18.85 -21.49 7.52
CA GLU A 262 -20.18 -22.03 7.22
C GLU A 262 -20.51 -21.99 5.72
N ARG A 263 -20.18 -20.87 5.04
CA ARG A 263 -20.39 -20.71 3.58
C ARG A 263 -19.48 -21.60 2.73
N VAL A 264 -18.21 -21.74 3.11
CA VAL A 264 -17.25 -22.58 2.39
C VAL A 264 -17.52 -24.07 2.64
N GLY A 265 -18.06 -24.40 3.81
CA GLY A 265 -18.45 -25.75 4.18
C GLY A 265 -17.30 -26.57 4.78
N PRO A 266 -17.45 -27.90 4.87
CA PRO A 266 -16.58 -28.78 5.67
C PRO A 266 -15.13 -28.88 5.15
N ALA A 267 -14.87 -28.39 3.94
CA ALA A 267 -13.53 -28.34 3.37
C ALA A 267 -12.64 -27.26 4.03
N ALA A 268 -13.23 -26.21 4.61
CA ALA A 268 -12.50 -25.21 5.37
C ALA A 268 -12.35 -25.63 6.83
N ARG A 269 -11.15 -25.44 7.39
CA ARG A 269 -10.87 -25.77 8.79
C ARG A 269 -10.37 -24.53 9.53
N THR A 270 -11.00 -24.20 10.65
CA THR A 270 -10.49 -23.17 11.54
C THR A 270 -9.18 -23.64 12.17
N VAL A 271 -8.14 -22.83 12.02
CA VAL A 271 -6.81 -23.09 12.57
C VAL A 271 -6.30 -21.82 13.25
N PRO A 272 -5.45 -21.93 14.28
CA PRO A 272 -4.73 -20.77 14.81
C PRO A 272 -3.90 -20.12 13.69
N PHE A 273 -3.95 -18.79 13.58
CA PHE A 273 -3.07 -18.08 12.66
C PHE A 273 -1.62 -18.26 13.13
N PRO A 274 -0.69 -18.70 12.26
CA PRO A 274 0.68 -18.92 12.67
C PRO A 274 1.29 -17.58 13.10
N PRO A 275 2.08 -17.53 14.18
CA PRO A 275 2.90 -16.36 14.47
C PRO A 275 3.77 -16.14 13.24
N SER A 276 3.67 -14.95 12.64
CA SER A 276 4.43 -14.62 11.43
C SER A 276 5.91 -14.89 11.73
N PRO A 277 6.65 -15.68 10.90
CA PRO A 277 8.08 -15.81 11.10
C PRO A 277 8.66 -14.41 11.10
N ALA A 278 9.45 -14.09 12.12
CA ALA A 278 9.92 -12.75 12.41
C ALA A 278 10.78 -12.15 11.28
N ARG A 279 10.18 -11.77 10.13
CA ARG A 279 10.36 -10.40 9.67
C ARG A 279 9.79 -9.60 10.84
N SER A 280 10.68 -9.18 11.74
CA SER A 280 10.29 -8.49 12.97
C SER A 280 9.16 -7.53 12.63
N ALA A 281 8.10 -7.50 13.45
CA ALA A 281 7.03 -6.52 13.28
C ALA A 281 7.58 -5.10 13.02
N ALA A 282 8.81 -4.82 13.51
CA ALA A 282 9.65 -3.66 13.23
C ALA A 282 9.95 -3.36 11.74
N ALA A 283 10.22 -4.35 10.88
CA ALA A 283 10.63 -4.07 9.50
C ALA A 283 9.41 -3.65 8.65
N PRO A 284 9.39 -2.42 8.08
CA PRO A 284 8.34 -2.01 7.16
C PRO A 284 8.32 -2.98 5.97
N PRO A 285 7.14 -3.36 5.45
CA PRO A 285 7.09 -4.26 4.32
C PRO A 285 7.80 -3.60 3.14
N GLU A 286 8.90 -4.22 2.73
CA GLU A 286 9.67 -3.76 1.59
C GLU A 286 9.08 -4.41 0.34
N GLY A 287 8.56 -3.57 -0.57
CA GLY A 287 8.24 -4.03 -1.91
C GLY A 287 9.49 -4.49 -2.67
N PRO A 288 9.31 -4.99 -3.90
CA PRO A 288 10.40 -5.39 -4.77
C PRO A 288 11.52 -4.34 -4.80
N ALA A 289 12.76 -4.77 -4.59
CA ALA A 289 13.89 -3.88 -4.77
C ALA A 289 13.92 -3.38 -6.22
N PRO A 290 14.19 -2.09 -6.47
CA PRO A 290 14.34 -1.59 -7.83
C PRO A 290 15.57 -2.20 -8.49
N GLY A 291 15.47 -2.59 -9.75
CA GLY A 291 16.53 -3.24 -10.52
C GLY A 291 16.02 -4.40 -11.35
N LEU A 292 16.96 -5.25 -11.79
CA LEU A 292 16.66 -6.52 -12.44
C LEU A 292 16.22 -7.56 -11.41
N VAL A 293 15.11 -8.23 -11.68
CA VAL A 293 14.59 -9.34 -10.88
C VAL A 293 14.68 -10.60 -11.73
N ARG A 294 15.48 -11.55 -11.26
CA ARG A 294 15.74 -12.82 -11.93
C ARG A 294 15.20 -13.96 -11.07
N ALA A 295 14.76 -15.04 -11.71
CA ALA A 295 14.35 -16.24 -11.00
C ALA A 295 15.52 -16.80 -10.19
N VAL A 296 15.27 -17.12 -8.92
CA VAL A 296 16.22 -17.84 -8.07
C VAL A 296 16.14 -19.31 -8.49
N ASP A 297 17.14 -19.76 -9.24
CA ASP A 297 17.36 -21.13 -9.70
C ASP A 297 16.34 -21.67 -10.74
N GLY A 298 16.86 -22.23 -11.84
CA GLY A 298 16.10 -22.67 -13.04
C GLY A 298 15.12 -23.84 -12.86
N SER A 299 14.67 -24.12 -11.62
CA SER A 299 13.66 -25.13 -11.31
C SER A 299 12.49 -24.49 -10.58
N GLY A 300 11.40 -24.22 -11.30
CA GLY A 300 10.16 -23.71 -10.73
C GLY A 300 9.22 -23.09 -11.77
N ALA A 301 8.05 -22.65 -11.32
CA ALA A 301 7.03 -21.98 -12.16
C ALA A 301 7.52 -20.69 -12.85
N ALA A 302 8.69 -20.16 -12.47
CA ALA A 302 9.35 -19.00 -13.06
C ALA A 302 10.33 -19.33 -14.21
N ALA A 303 10.59 -20.62 -14.50
CA ALA A 303 11.45 -21.00 -15.62
C ALA A 303 10.87 -20.47 -16.95
N GLY A 304 11.71 -19.84 -17.78
CA GLY A 304 11.31 -19.29 -19.09
C GLY A 304 10.58 -17.95 -19.06
N HIS A 305 10.43 -17.30 -17.90
CA HIS A 305 9.69 -16.03 -17.75
C HIS A 305 10.53 -14.77 -18.01
N GLY A 306 11.76 -14.87 -18.52
CA GLY A 306 12.66 -13.74 -18.75
C GLY A 306 13.04 -12.98 -17.47
N VAL A 307 13.59 -11.77 -17.61
CA VAL A 307 13.93 -10.85 -16.51
C VAL A 307 12.75 -9.94 -16.22
N ALA A 308 12.34 -9.81 -14.97
CA ALA A 308 11.42 -8.76 -14.58
C ALA A 308 12.19 -7.47 -14.25
N LEU A 309 11.71 -6.32 -14.71
CA LEU A 309 12.23 -5.01 -14.29
C LEU A 309 11.38 -4.48 -13.15
N SER A 310 11.98 -4.14 -12.02
CA SER A 310 11.31 -3.48 -10.90
C SER A 310 11.79 -2.03 -10.82
N VAL A 311 10.87 -1.08 -10.85
CA VAL A 311 11.21 0.36 -10.73
C VAL A 311 10.29 1.06 -9.74
N LEU A 312 10.80 2.10 -9.07
CA LEU A 312 9.96 2.96 -8.21
C LEU A 312 9.70 4.30 -8.88
N ALA A 313 8.48 4.80 -8.72
CA ALA A 313 8.11 6.16 -9.08
C ALA A 313 8.45 7.08 -7.90
N PRO A 314 9.32 8.10 -8.06
CA PRO A 314 9.53 9.10 -7.02
C PRO A 314 8.20 9.66 -6.50
N LEU A 315 7.97 9.52 -5.19
CA LEU A 315 6.73 9.92 -4.50
C LEU A 315 5.42 9.33 -5.08
N GLY A 316 5.51 8.26 -5.89
CA GLY A 316 4.36 7.64 -6.53
C GLY A 316 3.68 8.51 -7.58
N ARG A 317 4.40 9.44 -8.22
CA ARG A 317 3.89 10.22 -9.36
C ARG A 317 4.69 9.84 -10.62
N LEU A 318 3.96 9.50 -11.67
CA LEU A 318 4.50 9.24 -13.00
C LEU A 318 3.88 10.22 -13.97
N ASP A 319 4.69 10.99 -14.69
CA ASP A 319 4.16 11.78 -15.80
C ASP A 319 3.76 10.88 -16.98
N GLY A 320 3.09 11.48 -17.97
CA GLY A 320 2.60 10.76 -19.14
C GLY A 320 3.70 10.11 -19.97
N ASP A 321 4.90 10.69 -20.03
CA ASP A 321 5.99 10.16 -20.84
C ASP A 321 6.71 9.00 -20.16
N GLN A 322 6.93 9.09 -18.85
CA GLN A 322 7.40 7.99 -18.00
C GLN A 322 6.44 6.80 -18.07
N TRP A 323 5.13 7.04 -17.97
CA TRP A 323 4.14 5.97 -18.04
C TRP A 323 4.05 5.34 -19.43
N ARG A 324 4.09 6.14 -20.50
CA ARG A 324 4.16 5.61 -21.88
C ARG A 324 5.44 4.83 -22.12
N LEU A 325 6.58 5.25 -21.55
CA LEU A 325 7.82 4.50 -21.65
C LEU A 325 7.67 3.13 -20.99
N LEU A 326 7.11 3.07 -19.78
CA LEU A 326 6.79 1.80 -19.11
C LEU A 326 5.89 0.90 -19.98
N ALA A 327 4.81 1.45 -20.54
CA ALA A 327 3.89 0.70 -21.39
C ALA A 327 4.57 0.18 -22.68
N ARG A 328 5.41 1.00 -23.32
CA ARG A 328 6.20 0.57 -24.48
C ARG A 328 7.23 -0.50 -24.13
N THR A 329 7.90 -0.37 -22.99
CA THR A 329 8.85 -1.39 -22.51
C THR A 329 8.13 -2.71 -22.28
N ALA A 330 6.97 -2.68 -21.62
CA ALA A 330 6.14 -3.88 -21.46
C ALA A 330 5.75 -4.50 -22.80
N ARG A 331 5.28 -3.70 -23.76
CA ARG A 331 4.83 -4.16 -25.09
C ARG A 331 5.94 -4.74 -25.97
N HIS A 332 7.11 -4.09 -26.01
CA HIS A 332 8.15 -4.40 -27.00
C HIS A 332 9.32 -5.20 -26.44
N ALA A 333 9.61 -5.06 -25.15
CA ALA A 333 10.72 -5.74 -24.50
C ALA A 333 10.24 -6.85 -23.56
N GLY A 334 9.05 -6.71 -22.95
CA GLY A 334 8.47 -7.64 -21.98
C GLY A 334 7.31 -8.50 -22.53
N THR A 335 6.47 -9.00 -21.62
CA THR A 335 5.31 -9.86 -21.95
C THR A 335 4.03 -9.09 -22.33
N GLY A 336 4.11 -7.76 -22.46
CA GLY A 336 2.94 -6.89 -22.63
C GLY A 336 2.20 -6.59 -21.31
N GLU A 337 2.74 -6.98 -20.16
CA GLU A 337 2.13 -6.82 -18.83
C GLU A 337 2.87 -5.75 -18.00
N LEU A 338 2.14 -5.04 -17.14
CA LEU A 338 2.69 -4.21 -16.05
C LEU A 338 2.02 -4.59 -14.73
N ARG A 339 2.77 -4.51 -13.62
CA ARG A 339 2.23 -4.70 -12.27
C ARG A 339 2.52 -3.51 -11.39
N VAL A 340 1.49 -2.74 -11.04
CA VAL A 340 1.56 -1.62 -10.10
C VAL A 340 1.66 -2.17 -8.68
N THR A 341 2.67 -1.73 -7.94
CA THR A 341 2.91 -2.21 -6.57
C THR A 341 2.28 -1.27 -5.52
N PRO A 342 1.90 -1.77 -4.33
CA PRO A 342 1.46 -0.93 -3.21
C PRO A 342 2.61 -0.10 -2.60
N TRP A 343 3.84 -0.25 -3.11
CA TRP A 343 5.01 0.51 -2.69
C TRP A 343 5.41 1.59 -3.70
N ARG A 344 4.46 2.06 -4.51
CA ARG A 344 4.65 3.14 -5.50
C ARG A 344 5.71 2.77 -6.55
N GLY A 345 5.70 1.51 -6.99
CA GLY A 345 6.53 1.02 -8.08
C GLY A 345 5.73 0.33 -9.16
N VAL A 346 6.44 -0.06 -10.21
CA VAL A 346 5.92 -0.84 -11.33
C VAL A 346 6.89 -1.98 -11.62
N VAL A 347 6.36 -3.17 -11.84
CA VAL A 347 7.11 -4.32 -12.35
C VAL A 347 6.74 -4.54 -13.81
N VAL A 348 7.73 -4.73 -14.68
CA VAL A 348 7.57 -5.11 -16.09
C VAL A 348 8.10 -6.55 -16.25
N PRO A 349 7.23 -7.57 -16.39
CA PRO A 349 7.66 -8.96 -16.50
C PRO A 349 8.25 -9.33 -17.87
N GLY A 350 9.10 -10.36 -17.84
CA GLY A 350 9.61 -11.10 -19.00
C GLY A 350 10.29 -10.30 -20.08
N VAL A 351 11.12 -9.37 -19.64
CA VAL A 351 12.10 -8.72 -20.51
C VAL A 351 13.20 -9.70 -20.90
N ALA A 352 13.52 -9.77 -22.19
CA ALA A 352 14.63 -10.59 -22.68
C ALA A 352 15.94 -10.23 -21.99
N ASP A 353 16.76 -11.24 -21.65
CA ASP A 353 17.99 -11.09 -20.88
C ASP A 353 18.93 -10.03 -21.48
N GLU A 354 19.06 -10.03 -22.80
CA GLU A 354 19.96 -9.14 -23.56
C GLU A 354 19.45 -7.69 -23.60
N ALA A 355 18.15 -7.49 -23.46
CA ALA A 355 17.51 -6.17 -23.50
C ALA A 355 17.32 -5.56 -22.10
N ALA A 356 17.40 -6.39 -21.04
CA ALA A 356 17.00 -6.01 -19.68
C ALA A 356 17.78 -4.81 -19.13
N GLU A 357 19.11 -4.81 -19.26
CA GLU A 357 19.97 -3.72 -18.78
C GLU A 357 19.70 -2.41 -19.54
N ALA A 358 19.58 -2.47 -20.87
CA ALA A 358 19.30 -1.30 -21.69
C ALA A 358 17.91 -0.70 -21.40
N ALA A 359 16.90 -1.56 -21.24
CA ALA A 359 15.56 -1.14 -20.86
C ALA A 359 15.54 -0.51 -19.45
N LEU A 360 16.24 -1.11 -18.48
CA LEU A 360 16.36 -0.55 -17.14
C LEU A 360 17.10 0.80 -17.14
N ALA A 361 18.16 0.94 -17.95
CA ALA A 361 18.89 2.20 -18.09
C ALA A 361 17.98 3.31 -18.66
N ALA A 362 17.23 3.02 -19.73
CA ALA A 362 16.30 3.99 -20.32
C ALA A 362 15.19 4.44 -19.33
N LEU A 363 14.69 3.52 -18.50
CA LEU A 363 13.75 3.86 -17.42
C LEU A 363 14.41 4.77 -16.37
N GLY A 364 15.68 4.51 -16.05
CA GLY A 364 16.48 5.33 -15.14
C GLY A 364 16.72 6.76 -15.67
N ASP A 365 17.05 6.88 -16.95
CA ASP A 365 17.25 8.17 -17.63
C ASP A 365 15.95 9.00 -17.68
N ALA A 366 14.80 8.33 -17.72
CA ALA A 366 13.49 8.95 -17.58
C ALA A 366 13.13 9.37 -16.13
N GLY A 367 14.03 9.17 -15.16
CA GLY A 367 13.86 9.58 -13.77
C GLY A 367 13.20 8.55 -12.86
N LEU A 368 13.01 7.31 -13.33
CA LEU A 368 12.54 6.22 -12.48
C LEU A 368 13.67 5.70 -11.59
N VAL A 369 13.32 5.20 -10.41
CA VAL A 369 14.30 4.61 -9.50
C VAL A 369 14.56 3.16 -9.92
N THR A 370 15.78 2.89 -10.36
CA THR A 370 16.19 1.60 -10.93
C THR A 370 17.29 0.88 -10.14
N ARG A 371 17.79 1.49 -9.07
CA ARG A 371 18.87 0.93 -8.23
C ARG A 371 18.45 0.86 -6.76
N PRO A 372 18.76 -0.23 -6.03
CA PRO A 372 18.44 -0.36 -4.60
C PRO A 372 19.05 0.77 -3.75
N ALA A 373 20.25 1.21 -4.15
CA ALA A 373 20.99 2.29 -3.51
C ALA A 373 20.47 3.71 -3.83
N SER A 374 19.34 3.89 -4.52
CA SER A 374 18.83 5.24 -4.84
C SER A 374 18.23 5.94 -3.61
N PRO A 375 18.56 7.20 -3.28
CA PRO A 375 18.09 7.89 -2.07
C PRO A 375 16.57 8.08 -2.03
N TRP A 376 15.88 7.87 -3.15
CA TRP A 376 14.42 7.80 -3.22
C TRP A 376 13.82 6.53 -2.61
N ARG A 377 14.61 5.46 -2.39
CA ARG A 377 14.12 4.21 -1.80
C ARG A 377 13.64 4.46 -0.37
N GLY A 378 12.41 4.04 -0.09
CA GLY A 378 11.77 4.24 1.21
C GLY A 378 11.29 5.68 1.45
N VAL A 379 11.30 6.55 0.44
CA VAL A 379 10.71 7.90 0.55
C VAL A 379 9.27 7.86 0.05
N GLY A 380 8.36 8.50 0.79
CA GLY A 380 6.98 8.69 0.37
C GLY A 380 6.43 10.02 0.85
N ALA A 381 5.38 10.48 0.19
CA ALA A 381 4.65 11.66 0.62
C ALA A 381 3.16 11.49 0.30
N CYS A 382 2.31 12.19 1.05
CA CYS A 382 0.93 12.38 0.62
C CYS A 382 0.87 13.42 -0.52
N THR A 383 -0.34 13.80 -0.96
CA THR A 383 -0.49 14.82 -2.01
C THR A 383 0.13 16.16 -1.61
N GLY A 384 -0.07 16.60 -0.36
CA GLY A 384 0.36 17.93 0.07
C GLY A 384 -0.39 19.08 -0.60
N ARG A 385 0.08 20.31 -0.38
CA ARG A 385 -0.25 21.44 -1.24
C ARG A 385 0.46 21.30 -2.60
N PRO A 386 -0.07 21.90 -3.68
CA PRO A 386 -1.36 22.59 -3.75
C PRO A 386 -2.56 21.64 -3.84
N GLY A 387 -2.35 20.33 -4.03
CA GLY A 387 -3.42 19.40 -4.39
C GLY A 387 -4.37 18.94 -3.27
N CYS A 388 -4.23 19.43 -2.05
CA CYS A 388 -5.06 19.03 -0.92
C CYS A 388 -5.28 20.23 0.02
N GLY A 389 -6.52 20.71 0.14
CA GLY A 389 -6.85 21.87 0.98
C GLY A 389 -6.74 21.65 2.48
N LYS A 390 -6.45 20.42 2.90
CA LYS A 390 -6.15 20.10 4.30
C LYS A 390 -4.65 20.15 4.60
N ALA A 391 -3.81 20.25 3.58
CA ALA A 391 -2.37 20.28 3.75
C ALA A 391 -1.90 21.68 4.16
N LEU A 392 -0.92 21.72 5.05
CA LEU A 392 -0.28 22.93 5.54
C LEU A 392 0.97 23.28 4.71
N ALA A 393 1.58 22.31 4.04
CA ALA A 393 2.81 22.48 3.26
C ALA A 393 2.83 21.69 1.94
N ASP A 394 3.72 22.08 1.03
CA ASP A 394 4.07 21.33 -0.19
C ASP A 394 5.11 20.25 0.13
N VAL A 395 4.62 19.19 0.77
CA VAL A 395 5.46 18.09 1.23
C VAL A 395 6.18 17.33 0.13
N ARG A 396 5.75 17.44 -1.14
CA ARG A 396 6.40 16.74 -2.24
C ARG A 396 7.64 17.49 -2.69
N THR A 397 7.54 18.80 -2.82
CA THR A 397 8.69 19.67 -3.08
C THR A 397 9.71 19.57 -1.95
N ASP A 398 9.26 19.60 -0.69
CA ASP A 398 10.16 19.51 0.46
C ASP A 398 10.82 18.13 0.59
N ALA A 399 10.08 17.04 0.32
CA ALA A 399 10.67 15.70 0.26
C ALA A 399 11.75 15.58 -0.82
N ALA A 400 11.49 16.13 -2.03
CA ALA A 400 12.46 16.11 -3.12
C ALA A 400 13.74 16.90 -2.77
N ALA A 401 13.59 18.07 -2.14
CA ALA A 401 14.72 18.86 -1.66
C ALA A 401 15.53 18.11 -0.60
N GLY A 402 14.86 17.44 0.35
CA GLY A 402 15.53 16.62 1.37
C GLY A 402 16.31 15.45 0.76
N VAL A 403 15.76 14.77 -0.24
CA VAL A 403 16.45 13.69 -0.97
C VAL A 403 17.68 14.21 -1.71
N ALA A 404 17.57 15.36 -2.40
CA ALA A 404 18.69 15.97 -3.11
C ALA A 404 19.83 16.35 -2.15
N GLN A 405 19.50 16.88 -0.97
CA GLN A 405 20.48 17.19 0.07
C GLN A 405 21.15 15.93 0.62
N ALA A 406 20.40 14.86 0.90
CA ALA A 406 20.97 13.59 1.37
C ALA A 406 21.92 12.97 0.34
N ALA A 407 21.55 13.02 -0.95
CA ALA A 407 22.38 12.53 -2.04
C ALA A 407 23.73 13.26 -2.14
N ALA A 408 23.77 14.57 -1.86
CA ALA A 408 24.99 15.36 -1.88
C ALA A 408 25.99 15.01 -0.76
N HIS A 409 25.53 14.40 0.33
CA HIS A 409 26.35 14.09 1.52
C HIS A 409 26.68 12.59 1.68
N THR A 410 26.17 11.74 0.78
CA THR A 410 26.41 10.29 0.85
C THR A 410 27.61 9.91 -0.02
N THR A 411 28.77 9.65 0.59
CA THR A 411 29.89 8.97 -0.07
C THR A 411 29.60 7.47 -0.08
N GLY A 412 29.28 6.92 -1.26
CA GLY A 412 28.64 5.62 -1.42
C GLY A 412 29.37 4.45 -0.75
N ASP A 413 28.60 3.62 -0.04
CA ASP A 413 28.96 2.23 0.19
C ASP A 413 28.43 1.39 -0.99
N ALA A 414 29.27 0.52 -1.52
CA ALA A 414 28.91 -0.33 -2.67
C ALA A 414 27.94 -1.47 -2.31
N SER A 415 27.51 -1.56 -1.04
CA SER A 415 26.73 -2.68 -0.51
C SER A 415 25.27 -2.69 -0.97
N GLY A 416 24.76 -1.55 -1.48
CA GLY A 416 23.40 -1.42 -2.00
C GLY A 416 22.29 -1.49 -0.93
N HIS A 417 22.63 -1.79 0.32
CA HIS A 417 21.73 -1.88 1.45
C HIS A 417 21.85 -0.65 2.33
N ARG A 418 20.86 0.24 2.26
CA ARG A 418 20.69 1.25 3.31
C ARG A 418 19.94 0.64 4.47
N ASP A 419 20.62 0.49 5.62
CA ASP A 419 20.02 0.23 6.93
C ASP A 419 19.32 1.47 7.50
N GLU A 420 18.57 2.18 6.64
CA GLU A 420 17.80 3.37 7.01
C GLU A 420 16.32 3.05 7.10
N LEU A 421 15.65 3.69 8.05
CA LEU A 421 14.20 3.67 8.12
C LEU A 421 13.59 4.42 6.92
N PRO A 422 12.48 3.92 6.33
CA PRO A 422 11.69 4.70 5.38
C PRO A 422 11.24 6.03 5.98
N VAL A 423 11.06 7.05 5.15
CA VAL A 423 10.52 8.36 5.56
C VAL A 423 9.22 8.66 4.83
N TYR A 424 8.23 9.16 5.56
CA TYR A 424 6.95 9.55 5.00
C TYR A 424 6.61 11.00 5.33
N TRP A 425 6.36 11.80 4.29
CA TRP A 425 6.05 13.21 4.40
C TRP A 425 4.55 13.46 4.33
N SER A 426 3.98 13.99 5.40
CA SER A 426 2.55 14.20 5.58
C SER A 426 2.22 15.68 5.65
N GLY A 427 1.40 16.17 4.72
CA GLY A 427 0.98 17.57 4.70
C GLY A 427 0.03 17.98 5.83
N CYS A 428 -0.50 17.04 6.61
CA CYS A 428 -1.28 17.32 7.81
C CYS A 428 -1.39 16.11 8.73
N ALA A 429 -2.02 16.29 9.90
CA ALA A 429 -2.23 15.26 10.92
C ALA A 429 -2.99 14.00 10.45
N ARG A 430 -3.66 14.04 9.28
CA ARG A 430 -4.34 12.85 8.73
C ARG A 430 -3.37 11.78 8.24
N ARG A 431 -2.13 12.15 7.89
CA ARG A 431 -1.06 11.24 7.44
C ARG A 431 -1.55 10.24 6.37
N CYS A 432 -2.26 10.75 5.38
CA CYS A 432 -2.88 9.94 4.33
C CYS A 432 -1.82 9.15 3.57
N GLY A 433 -1.98 7.83 3.48
CA GLY A 433 -1.09 6.98 2.68
C GLY A 433 0.22 6.57 3.37
N ARG A 434 0.40 6.92 4.65
CA ARG A 434 1.58 6.50 5.42
C ARG A 434 1.75 4.97 5.41
N PRO A 435 2.99 4.46 5.38
CA PRO A 435 3.26 3.03 5.46
C PRO A 435 2.92 2.48 6.86
N ARG A 436 2.90 1.14 6.96
CA ARG A 436 2.94 0.43 8.25
C ARG A 436 4.38 -0.01 8.53
N GLY A 437 4.66 -0.39 9.78
CA GLY A 437 6.01 -0.77 10.22
C GLY A 437 6.84 0.42 10.71
N ASP A 438 8.10 0.19 11.05
CA ASP A 438 9.00 1.26 11.50
C ASP A 438 9.26 2.26 10.38
N HIS A 439 9.10 3.54 10.67
CA HIS A 439 9.39 4.63 9.73
C HIS A 439 9.62 5.96 10.44
N VAL A 440 10.21 6.90 9.71
CA VAL A 440 10.26 8.31 10.09
C VAL A 440 9.04 9.01 9.51
N ASP A 441 8.22 9.62 10.35
CA ASP A 441 7.13 10.50 9.96
C ASP A 441 7.59 11.95 10.00
N VAL A 442 7.41 12.66 8.89
CA VAL A 442 7.65 14.11 8.76
C VAL A 442 6.31 14.78 8.53
N VAL A 443 5.76 15.44 9.55
CA VAL A 443 4.39 15.95 9.52
C VAL A 443 4.38 17.46 9.57
N ALA A 444 3.73 18.07 8.58
CA ALA A 444 3.49 19.51 8.53
C ALA A 444 2.49 19.91 9.62
N GLU A 445 2.89 20.90 10.41
CA GLU A 445 2.14 21.58 11.47
C GLU A 445 2.03 23.08 11.12
N ALA A 446 1.46 23.89 12.01
CA ALA A 446 1.20 25.30 11.72
C ALA A 446 2.50 26.10 11.57
N GLU A 447 3.51 25.80 12.38
CA GLU A 447 4.77 26.55 12.44
C GLU A 447 5.94 25.88 11.69
N GLY A 448 5.79 24.61 11.26
CA GLY A 448 6.87 23.87 10.62
C GLY A 448 6.63 22.36 10.50
N TYR A 449 7.70 21.59 10.45
CA TYR A 449 7.67 20.13 10.40
C TYR A 449 8.01 19.47 11.72
N ARG A 450 7.19 18.52 12.15
CA ARG A 450 7.54 17.57 13.21
C ARG A 450 8.13 16.30 12.60
N VAL A 451 9.35 15.95 13.01
CA VAL A 451 10.04 14.70 12.62
C VAL A 451 10.00 13.72 13.78
N THR A 452 9.44 12.53 13.56
CA THR A 452 9.32 11.48 14.59
C THR A 452 9.65 10.10 14.04
N THR A 453 10.44 9.31 14.76
CA THR A 453 10.56 7.87 14.52
C THR A 453 9.36 7.15 15.12
N VAL A 454 8.65 6.39 14.29
CA VAL A 454 7.42 5.66 14.63
C VAL A 454 7.75 4.17 14.63
N PRO A 455 7.67 3.48 15.79
CA PRO A 455 7.81 2.03 15.85
C PRO A 455 6.55 1.35 15.30
N ALA A 456 6.73 0.14 14.76
CA ALA A 456 5.67 -0.70 14.23
C ALA A 456 4.74 -1.22 15.32
N ASP A 457 5.30 -1.51 16.49
CA ASP A 457 4.57 -1.92 17.68
C ASP A 457 4.30 -0.69 18.56
N PRO A 458 3.03 -0.29 18.74
CA PRO A 458 2.67 0.81 19.63
C PRO A 458 3.11 0.58 21.08
N ALA A 459 3.24 -0.67 21.53
CA ALA A 459 3.71 -1.01 22.87
C ALA A 459 5.20 -0.72 23.09
N GLN A 460 5.97 -0.55 22.01
CA GLN A 460 7.38 -0.15 22.05
C GLN A 460 7.57 1.37 22.07
N LYS A 461 6.48 2.15 22.08
CA LYS A 461 6.56 3.60 22.25
C LYS A 461 7.09 3.91 23.67
N PRO A 462 8.20 4.65 23.81
CA PRO A 462 8.69 5.03 25.13
C PRO A 462 7.62 5.81 25.89
N ALA A 463 7.40 5.48 27.16
CA ALA A 463 6.28 5.98 27.96
C ALA A 463 6.29 7.52 28.19
N SER A 464 7.33 8.23 27.78
CA SER A 464 7.44 9.69 27.98
C SER A 464 8.58 10.34 27.17
N THR A 465 8.62 10.20 25.84
CA THR A 465 9.50 11.05 25.03
C THR A 465 8.84 12.43 24.86
N PRO A 466 9.49 13.54 25.25
CA PRO A 466 8.96 14.88 24.95
C PRO A 466 8.75 15.02 23.43
N PRO A 467 7.69 15.73 22.99
CA PRO A 467 7.41 15.89 21.58
C PRO A 467 8.64 16.46 20.87
N ALA A 468 9.12 15.78 19.83
CA ALA A 468 10.26 16.25 19.04
C ALA A 468 10.01 17.72 18.61
N PRO A 469 10.99 18.62 18.78
CA PRO A 469 10.80 20.03 18.45
C PRO A 469 10.40 20.17 16.99
N CYS A 470 9.49 21.12 16.73
CA CYS A 470 9.09 21.47 15.37
C CYS A 470 10.27 22.18 14.69
N VAL A 471 10.60 21.77 13.46
CA VAL A 471 11.57 22.47 12.61
C VAL A 471 10.80 23.53 11.83
N PRO A 472 11.00 24.84 12.09
CA PRO A 472 10.29 25.93 11.43
C PRO A 472 10.39 25.87 9.90
N TYR A 473 9.36 26.34 9.19
CA TYR A 473 9.40 26.44 7.72
C TYR A 473 10.49 27.42 7.22
N ASP A 474 10.78 28.46 8.00
CA ASP A 474 11.73 29.52 7.67
C ASP A 474 13.19 29.12 7.93
N ASP A 475 13.42 28.05 8.72
CA ASP A 475 14.77 27.55 8.93
C ASP A 475 15.32 26.95 7.63
N ALA A 476 16.61 27.20 7.37
CA ALA A 476 17.28 26.73 6.16
C ALA A 476 17.07 25.21 6.03
N ARG A 477 16.46 24.77 4.91
CA ARG A 477 16.13 23.38 4.54
C ARG A 477 17.14 22.30 5.01
N THR A 478 18.41 22.69 5.13
CA THR A 478 19.50 21.94 5.77
C THR A 478 19.16 21.37 7.17
N GLN A 479 18.55 22.14 8.07
CA GLN A 479 18.20 21.65 9.42
C GLN A 479 17.16 20.53 9.35
N LEU A 480 16.14 20.69 8.51
CA LEU A 480 15.12 19.66 8.28
C LEU A 480 15.75 18.40 7.70
N ALA A 481 16.63 18.52 6.70
CA ALA A 481 17.33 17.37 6.15
C ALA A 481 18.22 16.67 7.17
N ALA A 482 18.94 17.41 8.02
CA ALA A 482 19.75 16.85 9.10
C ALA A 482 18.88 16.10 10.13
N ALA A 483 17.73 16.66 10.52
CA ALA A 483 16.78 16.02 11.42
C ALA A 483 16.22 14.71 10.82
N VAL A 484 15.85 14.73 9.54
CA VAL A 484 15.39 13.53 8.82
C VAL A 484 16.50 12.48 8.71
N ALA A 485 17.71 12.87 8.31
CA ALA A 485 18.85 11.95 8.20
C ALA A 485 19.18 11.29 9.54
N THR A 486 19.20 12.07 10.62
CA THR A 486 19.41 11.58 11.99
C THR A 486 18.32 10.57 12.38
N ALA A 487 17.05 10.89 12.14
CA ALA A 487 15.94 9.99 12.46
C ALA A 487 15.98 8.69 11.63
N ARG A 488 16.38 8.78 10.35
CA ARG A 488 16.52 7.63 9.44
C ARG A 488 17.67 6.71 9.82
N GLY A 489 18.76 7.27 10.37
CA GLY A 489 19.96 6.56 10.78
C GLY A 489 19.88 5.89 12.16
N HIS A 490 18.77 6.02 12.89
CA HIS A 490 18.55 5.21 14.10
C HIS A 490 18.43 3.74 13.68
N THR A 491 19.51 2.99 13.90
CA THR A 491 19.72 1.64 13.41
C THR A 491 18.59 0.69 13.81
N ARG A 492 18.19 -0.17 12.85
CA ARG A 492 17.46 -1.42 13.12
C ARG A 492 18.18 -2.17 14.24
N ALA A 493 17.51 -2.43 15.37
CA ALA A 493 18.01 -3.42 16.30
C ALA A 493 18.05 -4.77 15.54
N ARG A 494 19.24 -5.22 15.13
CA ARG A 494 19.39 -6.54 14.48
C ARG A 494 18.79 -7.59 15.41
N PRO A 495 17.86 -8.44 14.95
CA PRO A 495 17.48 -9.61 15.73
C PRO A 495 18.75 -10.43 15.99
N ALA A 496 18.94 -10.87 17.24
CA ALA A 496 20.06 -11.74 17.60
C ALA A 496 20.07 -12.96 16.67
N PRO A 497 21.25 -13.43 16.22
CA PRO A 497 21.31 -14.64 15.40
C PRO A 497 20.59 -15.78 16.14
N PRO A 498 19.85 -16.64 15.41
CA PRO A 498 19.18 -17.77 16.03
C PRO A 498 20.22 -18.58 16.80
N ARG A 499 19.94 -18.85 18.08
CA ARG A 499 20.78 -19.76 18.88
C ARG A 499 20.91 -21.07 18.09
N PRO A 500 22.13 -21.63 17.96
CA PRO A 500 22.29 -22.94 17.33
C PRO A 500 21.37 -23.92 18.03
N ALA A 501 20.65 -24.71 17.24
CA ALA A 501 19.76 -25.74 17.77
C ALA A 501 20.56 -26.63 18.74
N PRO A 502 20.00 -26.98 19.92
CA PRO A 502 20.66 -27.94 20.78
C PRO A 502 20.85 -29.25 19.99
N PRO A 503 22.00 -29.93 20.16
CA PRO A 503 22.24 -31.21 19.49
C PRO A 503 21.09 -32.16 19.82
N ARG A 504 20.57 -32.84 18.80
CA ARG A 504 19.53 -33.88 18.98
C ARG A 504 20.10 -34.95 19.90
N PRO A 505 19.38 -35.39 20.94
CA PRO A 505 19.77 -36.57 21.67
C PRO A 505 19.53 -37.80 20.79
N ASP A 506 20.52 -38.69 20.81
CA ASP A 506 20.50 -40.08 20.37
C ASP A 506 20.59 -40.36 18.85
N GLU A 507 21.84 -40.41 18.36
CA GLU A 507 22.24 -41.40 17.36
C GLU A 507 23.22 -42.37 18.06
N PRO A 508 22.95 -43.69 18.09
CA PRO A 508 23.85 -44.64 18.73
C PRO A 508 25.14 -44.76 17.92
N THR A 509 26.26 -44.44 18.55
CA THR A 509 27.59 -44.72 18.01
C THR A 509 27.73 -46.23 17.77
N SER A 510 27.71 -46.64 16.52
CA SER A 510 28.13 -47.98 16.12
C SER A 510 29.65 -48.05 16.24
N ASP A 511 30.09 -48.70 17.31
CA ASP A 511 31.44 -49.22 17.44
C ASP A 511 31.57 -50.47 16.56
N ALA A 512 32.48 -50.44 15.58
CA ALA A 512 32.89 -51.62 14.81
C ALA A 512 34.28 -51.39 14.16
N THR A 513 35.33 -51.62 14.95
CA THR A 513 36.47 -52.49 14.62
C THR A 513 36.72 -52.82 13.13
N ARG A 514 37.71 -52.17 12.51
CA ARG A 514 39.03 -52.74 12.13
C ARG A 514 39.90 -51.74 11.40
#